data_AF-A0A0D0KUL7-F1
#
_entry.id   AF-A0A0D0KUL7-F1
#
_cell.length_a   1.000
_cell.length_b   1.000
_cell.length_c   1.000
_cell.angle_alpha   90.00
_cell.angle_beta   90.00
_cell.angle_gamma   90.00
#
_symmetry.space_group_name_H-M   'P 1'
#
loop_
_entity.id
_entity.type
_entity.pdbx_description
1 polymer ?
#
loop_
_entity_poly.entity_id
_entity_poly.type
_entity_poly.pdbx_seq_one_letter_code
_entity_poly.pdbx_strand_id
1 'polypeptide(L)'
;MVSSRDFRRRQIATVAVVAAGLAFVAPAVASAQPSTFGSSTGSSLIDDPIGTLSEGARILGEAIGGFGGSDLGSSGPGTPTQNCNEQTVSGGEGVTDTNHQLGRTGPTSFVLDYETESVPDNIEVFYQGGKVYESGYIGDDLNEGTGSAVVSLPPGGATTVLVRVTGPSGTSWAYTVRC
;
A
#
# COMPACT_ATOMS: atom_id res chain seq x y z
N MET A 1 41.80 10.57 51.30
CA MET A 1 42.61 11.02 50.16
C MET A 1 43.89 10.19 50.09
N VAL A 2 43.93 9.21 49.19
CA VAL A 2 45.16 8.54 48.73
C VAL A 2 45.03 8.45 47.22
N SER A 3 45.99 9.07 46.55
CA SER A 3 46.14 9.20 45.11
C SER A 3 47.17 8.18 44.65
N SER A 4 46.89 7.40 43.60
CA SER A 4 47.94 6.91 42.70
C SER A 4 47.39 6.33 41.39
N ARG A 5 47.56 7.12 40.32
CA ARG A 5 48.21 6.80 39.05
C ARG A 5 47.67 5.65 38.17
N ASP A 6 47.21 6.09 36.99
CA ASP A 6 47.21 5.48 35.68
C ASP A 6 48.09 4.23 35.45
N PHE A 7 47.46 3.17 34.94
CA PHE A 7 48.13 2.26 34.01
C PHE A 7 47.17 1.76 32.92
N ARG A 8 47.40 2.30 31.72
CA ARG A 8 47.11 1.74 30.39
C ARG A 8 46.67 0.26 30.37
N ARG A 9 45.65 -0.06 29.56
CA ARG A 9 45.86 -0.71 28.25
C ARG A 9 44.56 -0.99 27.50
N ARG A 10 44.63 -0.63 26.22
CA ARG A 10 43.77 -1.02 25.10
C ARG A 10 43.56 -2.53 25.08
N GLN A 11 42.35 -2.99 24.81
CA GLN A 11 42.13 -4.24 24.10
C GLN A 11 41.21 -3.99 22.90
N ILE A 12 41.87 -3.85 21.75
CA ILE A 12 41.30 -4.06 20.42
C ILE A 12 41.22 -5.58 20.27
N ALA A 13 40.03 -6.11 20.05
CA ALA A 13 39.84 -7.52 19.68
C ALA A 13 39.22 -7.57 18.29
N THR A 14 40.09 -7.49 17.28
CA THR A 14 39.82 -7.92 15.92
C THR A 14 39.78 -9.45 15.91
N VAL A 15 38.67 -10.07 15.50
CA VAL A 15 38.63 -11.52 15.27
C VAL A 15 37.97 -11.83 13.92
N ALA A 16 38.87 -12.26 13.03
CA ALA A 16 38.78 -13.29 12.00
C ALA A 16 37.52 -13.44 11.12
N VAL A 17 37.76 -13.17 9.84
CA VAL A 17 37.02 -13.67 8.67
C VAL A 17 36.99 -15.20 8.66
N VAL A 18 35.80 -15.80 8.53
CA VAL A 18 35.63 -17.19 8.07
C VAL A 18 34.87 -17.14 6.75
N ALA A 19 35.58 -17.48 5.68
CA ALA A 19 34.99 -17.79 4.38
C ALA A 19 34.58 -19.26 4.35
N ALA A 20 33.32 -19.55 4.00
CA ALA A 20 32.87 -20.87 3.57
C ALA A 20 31.88 -20.66 2.42
N GLY A 21 32.23 -21.20 1.25
CA GLY A 21 31.50 -21.02 0.01
C GLY A 21 30.50 -22.12 -0.31
N LEU A 22 29.66 -21.77 -1.29
CA LEU A 22 28.92 -22.57 -2.26
C LEU A 22 27.72 -23.41 -1.79
N ALA A 23 26.53 -22.97 -2.20
CA ALA A 23 25.54 -23.82 -2.85
C ALA A 23 24.69 -22.99 -3.82
N PHE A 24 24.76 -23.31 -5.12
CA PHE A 24 23.83 -22.83 -6.13
C PHE A 24 22.48 -23.54 -5.92
N VAL A 25 21.40 -22.78 -5.69
CA VAL A 25 20.03 -23.30 -5.66
C VAL A 25 19.26 -22.62 -6.80
N ALA A 26 18.83 -23.41 -7.77
CA ALA A 26 17.98 -22.96 -8.87
C ALA A 26 16.57 -22.60 -8.37
N PRO A 27 15.93 -21.53 -8.86
CA PRO A 27 14.51 -21.31 -8.61
C PRO A 27 13.68 -22.29 -9.45
N ALA A 28 12.95 -23.18 -8.79
CA ALA A 28 11.88 -23.96 -9.40
C ALA A 28 10.72 -23.02 -9.75
N VAL A 29 10.39 -22.93 -11.04
CA VAL A 29 9.19 -22.27 -11.52
C VAL A 29 7.98 -23.13 -11.19
N ALA A 30 7.23 -22.75 -10.15
CA ALA A 30 5.91 -23.31 -9.88
C ALA A 30 4.87 -22.42 -10.59
N SER A 31 4.36 -22.87 -11.73
CA SER A 31 3.16 -22.30 -12.34
C SER A 31 1.93 -22.98 -11.72
N ALA A 32 1.39 -22.41 -10.64
CA ALA A 32 0.07 -22.78 -10.14
C ALA A 32 -0.98 -21.87 -10.79
N GLN A 33 -1.94 -22.49 -11.48
CA GLN A 33 -3.06 -21.86 -12.17
C GLN A 33 -3.92 -21.01 -11.23
N PRO A 34 -4.50 -19.89 -11.71
CA PRO A 34 -5.55 -19.20 -10.98
C PRO A 34 -6.81 -20.07 -10.94
N SER A 35 -7.19 -20.49 -9.74
CA SER A 35 -8.50 -21.09 -9.47
C SER A 35 -9.58 -20.02 -9.58
N THR A 36 -10.44 -20.18 -10.58
CA THR A 36 -11.69 -19.46 -10.75
C THR A 36 -12.60 -19.74 -9.56
N PHE A 37 -12.72 -18.78 -8.64
CA PHE A 37 -13.79 -18.81 -7.65
C PHE A 37 -15.06 -18.28 -8.30
N GLY A 38 -15.98 -19.21 -8.57
CA GLY A 38 -17.35 -18.92 -8.98
C GLY A 38 -18.07 -18.17 -7.86
N SER A 39 -18.60 -17.00 -8.18
CA SER A 39 -19.52 -16.27 -7.31
C SER A 39 -20.94 -16.76 -7.62
N SER A 40 -21.43 -17.68 -6.80
CA SER A 40 -22.86 -17.98 -6.71
C SER A 40 -23.40 -17.36 -5.43
N THR A 41 -24.01 -16.18 -5.56
CA THR A 41 -25.04 -15.76 -4.62
C THR A 41 -26.19 -15.22 -5.45
N GLY A 42 -27.24 -16.02 -5.50
CA GLY A 42 -28.45 -15.70 -6.23
C GLY A 42 -29.09 -14.41 -5.73
N SER A 43 -29.52 -13.60 -6.67
CA SER A 43 -30.75 -12.83 -6.50
C SER A 43 -31.68 -13.25 -7.62
N SER A 44 -32.79 -13.80 -7.16
CA SER A 44 -33.83 -14.48 -7.90
C SER A 44 -34.84 -13.49 -8.48
N LEU A 45 -35.39 -13.84 -9.64
CA LEU A 45 -36.68 -13.40 -10.18
C LEU A 45 -36.79 -11.92 -10.61
N ILE A 46 -36.50 -11.67 -11.89
CA ILE A 46 -37.53 -11.07 -12.75
C ILE A 46 -37.71 -12.04 -13.92
N ASP A 47 -38.82 -12.75 -13.86
CA ASP A 47 -39.41 -13.62 -14.89
C ASP A 47 -39.75 -12.77 -16.12
N ASP A 48 -39.54 -13.36 -17.30
CA ASP A 48 -39.89 -13.00 -18.69
C ASP A 48 -40.95 -11.91 -19.00
N PRO A 49 -41.12 -11.53 -20.28
CA PRO A 49 -40.18 -11.50 -21.40
C PRO A 49 -40.24 -10.09 -22.05
N ILE A 50 -39.55 -9.87 -23.15
CA ILE A 50 -40.17 -9.37 -24.40
C ILE A 50 -39.03 -9.01 -25.35
N GLY A 51 -38.88 -9.91 -26.32
CA GLY A 51 -38.12 -9.65 -27.53
C GLY A 51 -38.71 -8.47 -28.28
N THR A 52 -37.81 -7.62 -28.76
CA THR A 52 -38.08 -6.71 -29.86
C THR A 52 -38.41 -7.52 -31.11
N LEU A 53 -39.71 -7.68 -31.40
CA LEU A 53 -40.20 -7.66 -32.77
C LEU A 53 -40.21 -6.19 -33.21
N SER A 54 -39.64 -5.98 -34.39
CA SER A 54 -39.57 -4.71 -35.09
C SER A 54 -40.96 -4.15 -35.41
N GLU A 55 -41.01 -2.83 -35.56
CA GLU A 55 -42.11 -1.99 -36.06
C GLU A 55 -43.35 -1.77 -35.14
N GLY A 56 -43.47 -0.54 -34.61
CA GLY A 56 -44.81 0.09 -34.43
C GLY A 56 -45.24 0.63 -33.05
N ALA A 57 -44.44 1.46 -32.39
CA ALA A 57 -44.83 2.58 -31.51
C ALA A 57 -45.75 2.40 -30.25
N ARG A 58 -45.12 2.74 -29.10
CA ARG A 58 -45.54 3.65 -27.99
C ARG A 58 -46.60 3.23 -26.95
N ILE A 59 -46.14 3.14 -25.68
CA ILE A 59 -46.62 3.84 -24.46
C ILE A 59 -45.36 3.99 -23.56
N LEU A 60 -44.81 5.13 -23.11
CA LEU A 60 -45.23 6.42 -22.53
C LEU A 60 -45.65 6.39 -21.04
N GLY A 61 -44.79 6.96 -20.19
CA GLY A 61 -45.06 7.38 -18.80
C GLY A 61 -44.19 6.62 -17.79
N GLU A 62 -43.28 7.19 -17.00
CA GLU A 62 -42.93 8.57 -16.63
C GLU A 62 -41.43 8.53 -16.22
N ALA A 63 -40.54 9.36 -16.80
CA ALA A 63 -39.83 10.48 -16.12
C ALA A 63 -39.09 10.07 -14.82
N ILE A 64 -37.79 10.26 -14.56
CA ILE A 64 -36.68 11.15 -15.01
C ILE A 64 -35.45 10.66 -14.22
N GLY A 65 -34.17 10.71 -14.61
CA GLY A 65 -33.40 11.16 -15.77
C GLY A 65 -31.96 10.68 -15.52
N GLY A 66 -30.98 10.78 -16.40
CA GLY A 66 -30.89 11.18 -17.79
C GLY A 66 -29.49 10.78 -18.27
N PHE A 67 -29.32 10.82 -19.60
CA PHE A 67 -28.05 10.89 -20.36
C PHE A 67 -26.93 9.91 -19.95
N GLY A 68 -26.59 8.91 -20.77
CA GLY A 68 -26.16 9.09 -22.15
C GLY A 68 -24.64 9.04 -22.19
N GLY A 69 -24.09 7.94 -22.70
CA GLY A 69 -22.66 7.78 -22.83
C GLY A 69 -22.28 6.31 -22.84
N SER A 70 -22.12 5.79 -24.05
CA SER A 70 -21.25 4.66 -24.35
C SER A 70 -20.01 4.74 -23.46
N ASP A 71 -19.73 3.69 -22.67
CA ASP A 71 -18.41 3.09 -22.61
C ASP A 71 -18.43 1.85 -21.73
N LEU A 72 -18.01 0.76 -22.36
CA LEU A 72 -17.70 -0.52 -21.78
C LEU A 72 -16.41 -0.35 -20.96
N GLY A 73 -16.54 -0.16 -19.65
CA GLY A 73 -15.39 0.00 -18.75
C GLY A 73 -15.66 -0.69 -17.42
N SER A 74 -15.41 -1.99 -17.37
CA SER A 74 -15.36 -2.78 -16.13
C SER A 74 -14.28 -2.21 -15.20
N SER A 75 -14.64 -1.21 -14.42
CA SER A 75 -13.80 -0.67 -13.35
C SER A 75 -14.00 -1.56 -12.13
N GLY A 76 -13.15 -2.58 -11.99
CA GLY A 76 -12.91 -3.11 -10.64
C GLY A 76 -12.51 -1.95 -9.73
N PRO A 77 -12.78 -2.00 -8.41
CA PRO A 77 -12.36 -0.93 -7.53
C PRO A 77 -10.83 -0.80 -7.62
N GLY A 78 -10.35 0.25 -8.30
CA GLY A 78 -8.94 0.57 -8.36
C GLY A 78 -8.42 0.98 -6.97
N THR A 79 -7.11 0.93 -6.78
CA THR A 79 -6.48 1.43 -5.55
C THR A 79 -6.99 2.86 -5.24
N PRO A 80 -7.54 3.10 -4.04
CA PRO A 80 -8.10 4.40 -3.70
C PRO A 80 -7.04 5.49 -3.83
N THR A 81 -7.46 6.67 -4.28
CA THR A 81 -6.57 7.84 -4.43
C THR A 81 -7.01 8.93 -3.46
N GLN A 82 -6.04 9.51 -2.75
CA GLN A 82 -6.20 10.58 -1.78
C GLN A 82 -5.31 11.77 -2.13
N ASN A 83 -5.67 12.95 -1.62
CA ASN A 83 -4.85 14.14 -1.79
C ASN A 83 -3.75 14.20 -0.72
N CYS A 84 -2.70 14.98 -0.99
CA CYS A 84 -1.74 15.33 0.06
C CYS A 84 -2.41 15.98 1.26
N ASN A 85 -1.79 15.77 2.43
CA ASN A 85 -2.22 16.27 3.73
C ASN A 85 -3.55 15.69 4.23
N GLU A 86 -4.13 14.72 3.53
CA GLU A 86 -5.22 13.91 4.03
C GLU A 86 -4.66 12.77 4.88
N GLN A 87 -5.26 12.56 6.05
CA GLN A 87 -4.92 11.42 6.90
C GLN A 87 -5.57 10.16 6.35
N THR A 88 -4.77 9.10 6.24
CA THR A 88 -5.25 7.75 5.96
C THR A 88 -5.29 6.99 7.28
N VAL A 89 -6.41 6.33 7.56
CA VAL A 89 -6.60 5.50 8.75
C VAL A 89 -6.82 4.05 8.32
N SER A 90 -6.40 3.13 9.17
CA SER A 90 -6.38 1.69 8.91
C SER A 90 -7.65 1.11 8.32
N GLY A 91 -7.47 0.21 7.36
CA GLY A 91 -8.50 -0.71 6.87
C GLY A 91 -8.62 -2.01 7.69
N GLY A 92 -7.81 -2.15 8.74
CA GLY A 92 -7.64 -3.37 9.53
C GLY A 92 -6.47 -4.24 9.07
N GLU A 93 -6.56 -5.54 9.36
CA GLU A 93 -5.57 -6.55 9.00
C GLU A 93 -5.33 -6.64 7.47
N GLY A 94 -4.10 -6.96 7.09
CA GLY A 94 -3.72 -7.29 5.72
C GLY A 94 -2.93 -6.17 5.05
N VAL A 95 -3.08 -6.07 3.73
CA VAL A 95 -2.37 -5.09 2.90
C VAL A 95 -3.35 -4.03 2.44
N THR A 96 -3.08 -2.77 2.80
CA THR A 96 -3.83 -1.61 2.32
C THR A 96 -2.94 -0.78 1.41
N ASP A 97 -3.38 -0.64 0.15
CA ASP A 97 -2.75 0.17 -0.86
C ASP A 97 -3.52 1.48 -1.03
N THR A 98 -2.83 2.61 -1.07
CA THR A 98 -3.45 3.93 -1.31
C THR A 98 -2.52 4.82 -2.12
N ASN A 99 -3.07 5.40 -3.19
CA ASN A 99 -2.36 6.36 -4.02
C ASN A 99 -2.50 7.76 -3.42
N HIS A 100 -1.40 8.51 -3.34
CA HIS A 100 -1.37 9.88 -2.83
C HIS A 100 -0.91 10.84 -3.91
N GLN A 101 -1.77 11.81 -4.25
CA GLN A 101 -1.50 12.78 -5.29
C GLN A 101 -0.60 13.91 -4.79
N LEU A 102 0.68 13.86 -5.16
CA LEU A 102 1.71 14.85 -4.82
C LEU A 102 1.56 16.17 -5.57
N GLY A 103 0.94 16.14 -6.75
CA GLY A 103 0.78 17.31 -7.62
C GLY A 103 2.07 17.84 -8.25
N ARG A 104 3.21 17.19 -7.99
CA ARG A 104 4.53 17.51 -8.54
C ARG A 104 5.29 16.23 -8.90
N THR A 105 6.11 16.33 -9.95
CA THR A 105 6.99 15.25 -10.40
C THR A 105 8.31 15.27 -9.64
N GLY A 106 8.95 14.11 -9.51
CA GLY A 106 10.32 14.03 -8.99
C GLY A 106 11.36 14.71 -9.92
N PRO A 107 12.55 15.07 -9.42
CA PRO A 107 13.05 14.82 -8.07
C PRO A 107 12.43 15.78 -7.05
N THR A 108 11.95 15.22 -5.94
CA THR A 108 11.33 15.98 -4.85
C THR A 108 11.37 15.17 -3.57
N SER A 109 10.94 15.74 -2.45
CA SER A 109 10.72 15.01 -1.20
C SER A 109 9.40 15.43 -0.57
N PHE A 110 8.90 14.60 0.34
CA PHE A 110 7.74 14.87 1.16
C PHE A 110 7.95 14.26 2.55
N VAL A 111 7.16 14.68 3.53
CA VAL A 111 7.21 14.11 4.89
C VAL A 111 6.08 13.10 5.04
N LEU A 112 6.41 11.91 5.53
CA LEU A 112 5.45 10.88 5.91
C LEU A 112 5.40 10.84 7.44
N ASP A 113 4.28 11.25 8.02
CA ASP A 113 4.00 11.06 9.45
C ASP A 113 3.17 9.80 9.63
N TYR A 114 3.44 9.02 10.67
CA TYR A 114 2.74 7.77 10.93
C TYR A 114 2.61 7.46 12.43
N GLU A 115 1.61 6.64 12.74
CA GLU A 115 1.26 6.07 14.02
C GLU A 115 0.77 4.64 13.77
N THR A 116 1.33 3.65 14.47
CA THR A 116 1.05 2.22 14.25
C THR A 116 0.59 1.53 15.53
N GLU A 117 0.41 2.29 16.61
CA GLU A 117 0.05 1.80 17.93
C GLU A 117 0.97 0.66 18.43
N SER A 118 0.45 -0.19 19.31
CA SER A 118 1.23 -1.28 19.91
C SER A 118 1.44 -2.48 18.98
N VAL A 119 0.70 -2.56 17.86
CA VAL A 119 0.76 -3.69 16.92
C VAL A 119 1.68 -3.32 15.75
N PRO A 120 2.80 -4.03 15.54
CA PRO A 120 3.75 -3.62 14.52
C PRO A 120 3.18 -3.67 13.10
N ASP A 121 3.33 -2.60 12.32
CA ASP A 121 2.99 -2.50 10.90
C ASP A 121 4.19 -2.10 10.05
N ASN A 122 4.21 -2.52 8.79
CA ASN A 122 5.20 -2.08 7.79
C ASN A 122 4.59 -1.09 6.81
N ILE A 123 5.20 0.08 6.68
CA ILE A 123 4.81 1.12 5.72
C ILE A 123 5.86 1.20 4.61
N GLU A 124 5.44 0.92 3.39
CA GLU A 124 6.25 1.01 2.18
C GLU A 124 5.74 2.13 1.28
N VAL A 125 6.65 2.86 0.64
CA VAL A 125 6.31 3.86 -0.38
C VAL A 125 6.90 3.45 -1.71
N PHE A 126 6.09 3.49 -2.75
CA PHE A 126 6.47 3.22 -4.13
C PHE A 126 6.25 4.45 -5.01
N TYR A 127 7.20 4.71 -5.90
CA TYR A 127 7.12 5.74 -6.93
C TYR A 127 7.45 5.12 -8.28
N GLN A 128 6.53 5.23 -9.24
CA GLN A 128 6.63 4.56 -10.55
C GLN A 128 6.91 3.06 -10.45
N GLY A 129 6.34 2.39 -9.44
CA GLY A 129 6.53 0.96 -9.17
C GLY A 129 7.83 0.59 -8.45
N GLY A 130 8.77 1.52 -8.28
CA GLY A 130 9.98 1.30 -7.49
C GLY A 130 9.77 1.68 -6.03
N LYS A 131 10.19 0.81 -5.10
CA LYS A 131 10.17 1.12 -3.65
C LYS A 131 11.22 2.19 -3.35
N VAL A 132 10.78 3.29 -2.73
CA VAL A 132 11.63 4.44 -2.36
C VAL A 132 11.81 4.59 -0.85
N TYR A 133 10.93 3.98 -0.06
CA TYR A 133 11.01 3.99 1.40
C TYR A 133 10.35 2.73 1.98
N GLU A 134 10.85 2.32 3.14
CA GLU A 134 10.30 1.25 3.98
C GLU A 134 10.61 1.59 5.44
N SER A 135 9.61 1.54 6.31
CA SER A 135 9.80 1.73 7.76
C SER A 135 10.33 0.47 8.44
N GLY A 136 10.06 -0.71 7.88
CA GLY A 136 10.06 -1.97 8.62
C GLY A 136 8.82 -2.07 9.52
N TYR A 137 8.66 -3.21 10.20
CA TYR A 137 7.60 -3.37 11.20
C TYR A 137 7.90 -2.51 12.43
N ILE A 138 7.09 -1.48 12.61
CA ILE A 138 7.17 -0.48 13.68
C ILE A 138 5.84 -0.48 14.45
N GLY A 139 5.91 -0.32 15.77
CA GLY A 139 4.78 -0.45 16.70
C GLY A 139 5.21 -1.26 17.91
N ASP A 140 5.01 -0.72 19.12
CA ASP A 140 5.32 -1.36 20.39
C ASP A 140 4.61 -0.67 21.57
N ASP A 141 4.59 -1.29 22.74
CA ASP A 141 3.94 -0.74 23.94
C ASP A 141 4.70 0.47 24.57
N LEU A 142 5.79 0.95 23.97
CA LEU A 142 6.64 2.01 24.54
C LEU A 142 6.52 3.34 23.77
N ASN A 143 6.61 3.29 22.45
CA ASN A 143 6.55 4.43 21.54
C ASN A 143 5.39 4.32 20.55
N GLU A 144 4.63 3.23 20.57
CA GLU A 144 3.45 3.03 19.71
C GLU A 144 3.80 3.09 18.20
N GLY A 145 5.10 3.05 17.87
CA GLY A 145 5.56 3.26 16.50
C GLY A 145 5.23 4.64 15.91
N THR A 146 4.91 5.65 16.72
CA THR A 146 4.81 7.04 16.27
C THR A 146 6.12 7.47 15.62
N GLY A 147 6.05 8.08 14.43
CA GLY A 147 7.24 8.57 13.75
C GLY A 147 6.97 9.47 12.56
N SER A 148 8.08 9.95 11.99
CA SER A 148 8.08 10.81 10.80
C SER A 148 9.32 10.52 9.97
N ALA A 149 9.17 10.45 8.65
CA ALA A 149 10.27 10.23 7.71
C ALA A 149 10.22 11.20 6.52
N VAL A 150 11.38 11.71 6.10
CA VAL A 150 11.51 12.44 4.84
C VAL A 150 11.75 11.44 3.72
N VAL A 151 10.77 11.28 2.83
CA VAL A 151 10.85 10.38 1.67
C VAL A 151 11.35 11.15 0.46
N SER A 152 12.47 10.71 -0.12
CA SER A 152 13.05 11.33 -1.32
C SER A 152 12.65 10.55 -2.57
N LEU A 153 12.13 11.26 -3.57
CA LEU A 153 11.72 10.69 -4.86
C LEU A 153 12.80 10.94 -5.91
N PRO A 154 13.20 9.91 -6.68
CA PRO A 154 14.09 10.08 -7.81
C PRO A 154 13.43 10.89 -8.93
N PRO A 155 14.20 11.38 -9.93
CA PRO A 155 13.63 11.94 -11.15
C PRO A 155 12.63 10.97 -11.80
N GLY A 156 11.44 11.47 -12.16
CA GLY A 156 10.39 10.68 -12.78
C GLY A 156 9.20 11.56 -13.18
N GLY A 157 8.24 11.00 -13.91
CA GLY A 157 7.09 11.74 -14.47
C GLY A 157 5.77 11.53 -13.74
N ALA A 158 5.72 10.68 -12.72
CA ALA A 158 4.49 10.48 -11.95
C ALA A 158 4.27 11.64 -10.98
N THR A 159 3.01 11.99 -10.75
CA THR A 159 2.60 12.98 -9.75
C THR A 159 1.96 12.33 -8.53
N THR A 160 2.08 11.00 -8.42
CA THR A 160 1.42 10.16 -7.43
C THR A 160 2.45 9.20 -6.84
N VAL A 161 2.33 8.89 -5.55
CA VAL A 161 3.03 7.78 -4.89
C VAL A 161 2.03 6.78 -4.37
N LEU A 162 2.40 5.51 -4.36
CA LEU A 162 1.63 4.45 -3.72
C LEU A 162 2.20 4.24 -2.32
N VAL A 163 1.38 4.41 -1.29
CA VAL A 163 1.69 3.99 0.07
C VAL A 163 1.00 2.65 0.30
N ARG A 164 1.78 1.68 0.75
CA ARG A 164 1.32 0.36 1.15
C ARG A 164 1.55 0.19 2.64
N VAL A 165 0.52 -0.17 3.37
CA VAL A 165 0.64 -0.57 4.78
C VAL A 165 0.32 -2.05 4.88
N THR A 166 1.22 -2.82 5.49
CA THR A 166 1.02 -4.24 5.79
C THR A 166 0.96 -4.42 7.29
N GLY A 167 -0.20 -4.84 7.77
CA GLY A 167 -0.45 -5.01 9.20
C GLY A 167 -1.00 -6.39 9.55
N PRO A 168 -0.61 -6.96 10.71
CA PRO A 168 -1.13 -8.23 11.20
C PRO A 168 -2.56 -8.07 11.76
N SER A 169 -3.12 -9.16 12.29
CA SER A 169 -4.45 -9.12 12.91
C SER A 169 -4.49 -8.20 14.14
N GLY A 170 -5.58 -7.44 14.27
CA GLY A 170 -5.77 -6.51 15.38
C GLY A 170 -4.98 -5.20 15.30
N THR A 171 -4.35 -4.93 14.16
CA THR A 171 -3.63 -3.67 13.92
C THR A 171 -4.57 -2.46 13.83
N SER A 172 -4.06 -1.30 14.26
CA SER A 172 -4.59 0.02 14.02
C SER A 172 -3.43 0.94 13.68
N TRP A 173 -3.60 1.72 12.62
CA TRP A 173 -2.58 2.64 12.14
C TRP A 173 -3.22 3.86 11.50
N ALA A 174 -2.47 4.95 11.50
CA ALA A 174 -2.80 6.14 10.73
C ALA A 174 -1.51 6.76 10.17
N TYR A 175 -1.60 7.35 8.99
CA TYR A 175 -0.49 8.10 8.42
C TYR A 175 -0.97 9.33 7.65
N THR A 176 -0.06 10.25 7.37
CA THR A 176 -0.32 11.43 6.54
C THR A 176 0.87 11.71 5.63
N VAL A 177 0.60 11.83 4.34
CA VAL A 177 1.58 12.25 3.34
C VAL A 177 1.56 13.78 3.25
N ARG A 178 2.58 14.45 3.81
CA ARG A 178 2.71 15.91 3.78
C ARG A 178 3.56 16.39 2.61
N CYS A 179 2.89 17.06 1.69
CA CYS A 179 3.45 17.68 0.50
C CYS A 179 3.41 19.21 0.64
#